data_AF-A0A0L0N1H4-F1
#
_entry.id   AF-A0A0L0N1H4-F1
#
_cell.length_a   1.000
_cell.length_b   1.000
_cell.length_c   1.000
_cell.angle_alpha   90.00
_cell.angle_beta   90.00
_cell.angle_gamma   90.00
#
_symmetry.space_group_name_H-M   'P 1'
#
loop_
_entity.id
_entity.type
_entity.pdbx_description
1 polymer ?
#
loop_
_entity_poly.entity_id
_entity_poly.type
_entity_poly.pdbx_seq_one_letter_code
_entity_poly.pdbx_strand_id
1 'polypeptide(L)'
;MVPDGQAEPYQDEARRSGADEEAQLLEQFDYEEDGDDAPDQRRRLAQRRWRLTRWLSGPDPPRIQAVKPLLPSMQRSPLALLDRHFPTPRRKLVLLAAFLVLWAAAFYLPLRAGTLALADGRTSAPVVNLDCVDALWSRKNGCGLDGIDCQPFRASANASLAFRCPARCASVQVLNPRPVGPQEVSYRPLVVGGDGYYRGDSFVCGAAIHAGLVGDGAGGCGRLERVGQRDAFASSMSNGIESIAFDSYFPLAFTVSADPTIRCSPDLRIPLLYISLLFTALFSAFTASPRLQFFVVFAAIFAHVSLVSDPPDASFHNTSVLPDHVSRFAERLLPAAFCAVVLYRTCVVKALRGLEAQLEKTVFWLGGFWFGALSNYTFDWIPIQRLTAHDLEQQPGAKVALAAILLVLCLIVAQQIYGFWLEGRLLRYLALYGLFLGGIAICLVVPGLDFRLHHYVLALLLLPGTGMQTRSSLLYQGLLLGLFVNGIARWGFDSILQTPAALRGDGSLESMIPSVEPPLISSAANGSSTISFSLPVAAGIDGISVLVNDVERYRQFFMAEAARNFTWARPAELALPEYLRFAYMKDGMALDYTKAGTWFANGSWNMIEPQ
;
A
#
# COMPACT_ATOMS: atom_id res chain seq x y z
N MET A 1 -4.88 72.32 5.69
CA MET A 1 -5.46 73.54 5.09
C MET A 1 -6.03 73.14 3.75
N VAL A 2 -7.35 73.29 3.62
CA VAL A 2 -8.15 73.11 2.38
C VAL A 2 -8.13 74.46 1.64
N PRO A 3 -8.21 74.48 0.29
CA PRO A 3 -9.50 74.70 -0.40
C PRO A 3 -9.72 73.67 -1.53
N ASP A 4 -10.86 72.97 -1.65
CA ASP A 4 -12.18 73.39 -2.21
C ASP A 4 -12.04 74.01 -3.62
N GLY A 5 -12.70 73.57 -4.69
CA GLY A 5 -13.74 72.56 -4.94
C GLY A 5 -14.42 72.91 -6.27
N GLN A 6 -14.89 71.91 -7.04
CA GLN A 6 -16.16 71.89 -7.79
C GLN A 6 -16.20 70.73 -8.79
N ALA A 7 -17.34 70.02 -8.78
CA ALA A 7 -17.66 68.87 -9.60
C ALA A 7 -18.83 69.22 -10.53
N GLU A 8 -18.78 68.73 -11.78
CA GLU A 8 -19.93 68.59 -12.68
C GLU A 8 -20.05 67.13 -13.18
N PRO A 9 -21.25 66.66 -13.56
CA PRO A 9 -21.52 65.25 -13.84
C PRO A 9 -21.49 64.94 -15.35
N TYR A 10 -20.84 63.84 -15.74
CA TYR A 10 -20.94 63.28 -17.10
C TYR A 10 -21.49 61.85 -17.03
N GLN A 11 -22.64 61.64 -17.67
CA GLN A 11 -23.30 60.36 -17.87
C GLN A 11 -22.53 59.53 -18.91
N ASP A 12 -22.37 58.22 -18.67
CA ASP A 12 -21.81 57.29 -19.65
C ASP A 12 -22.88 56.27 -20.08
N GLU A 13 -23.36 56.45 -21.31
CA GLU A 13 -24.41 55.68 -22.01
C GLU A 13 -23.84 54.45 -22.77
N ALA A 14 -22.57 54.09 -22.59
CA ALA A 14 -21.91 53.10 -23.46
C ALA A 14 -21.98 51.62 -23.02
N ARG A 15 -23.11 51.15 -22.45
CA ARG A 15 -23.26 49.71 -22.09
C ARG A 15 -24.59 49.05 -22.45
N ARG A 16 -25.33 49.63 -23.41
CA ARG A 16 -26.63 49.08 -23.86
C ARG A 16 -26.71 48.60 -25.32
N SER A 17 -25.65 48.68 -26.14
CA SER A 17 -25.75 48.29 -27.56
C SER A 17 -25.15 46.92 -27.94
N GLY A 18 -24.73 46.09 -26.98
CA GLY A 18 -24.13 44.78 -27.27
C GLY A 18 -25.10 43.60 -27.25
N ALA A 19 -26.37 43.82 -26.89
CA ALA A 19 -27.35 42.74 -26.68
C ALA A 19 -28.24 42.45 -27.90
N ASP A 20 -28.20 43.29 -28.94
CA ASP A 20 -29.15 43.21 -30.06
C ASP A 20 -28.56 42.58 -31.34
N GLU A 21 -27.22 42.37 -31.44
CA GLU A 21 -26.61 41.71 -32.61
C GLU A 21 -26.57 40.18 -32.52
N GLU A 22 -26.52 39.58 -31.32
CA GLU A 22 -26.57 38.11 -31.16
C GLU A 22 -27.97 37.53 -31.39
N ALA A 23 -29.02 38.36 -31.31
CA ALA A 23 -30.40 37.91 -31.49
C ALA A 23 -30.80 37.73 -32.97
N GLN A 24 -30.09 38.36 -33.92
CA GLN A 24 -30.41 38.28 -35.35
C GLN A 24 -29.70 37.13 -36.09
N LEU A 25 -28.68 36.50 -35.49
CA LEU A 25 -27.94 35.39 -36.12
C LEU A 25 -28.58 34.00 -35.89
N LEU A 26 -29.62 33.91 -35.07
CA LEU A 26 -30.29 32.64 -34.74
C LEU A 26 -31.57 32.36 -35.57
N GLU A 27 -32.01 33.29 -36.43
CA GLU A 27 -33.23 33.13 -37.25
C GLU A 27 -32.99 32.65 -38.69
N GLN A 28 -31.75 32.34 -39.10
CA GLN A 28 -31.45 32.11 -40.52
C GLN A 28 -30.95 30.70 -40.91
N PHE A 29 -31.14 29.69 -40.07
CA PHE A 29 -30.75 28.30 -40.35
C PHE A 29 -31.91 27.28 -40.27
N ASP A 30 -33.10 27.63 -40.77
CA ASP A 30 -34.11 26.64 -41.15
C ASP A 30 -34.14 26.51 -42.68
N TYR A 31 -33.35 25.57 -43.21
CA TYR A 31 -33.48 25.09 -44.58
C TYR A 31 -34.52 23.96 -44.59
N GLU A 32 -35.57 24.15 -45.38
CA GLU A 32 -36.57 23.13 -45.73
C GLU A 32 -35.91 21.96 -46.46
N GLU A 33 -36.05 20.75 -45.94
CA GLU A 33 -35.80 19.52 -46.70
C GLU A 33 -37.00 18.59 -46.48
N ASP A 34 -37.84 18.52 -47.53
CA ASP A 34 -39.03 17.69 -47.64
C ASP A 34 -38.66 16.20 -47.58
N GLY A 35 -39.33 15.47 -46.68
CA GLY A 35 -39.12 14.04 -46.45
C GLY A 35 -40.08 13.53 -45.38
N ASP A 36 -41.32 13.29 -45.79
CA ASP A 36 -42.42 12.74 -45.00
C ASP A 36 -42.00 11.45 -44.23
N ASP A 37 -42.52 11.31 -43.00
CA ASP A 37 -42.33 10.25 -41.99
C ASP A 37 -41.15 10.32 -40.98
N ALA A 38 -40.15 11.19 -41.14
CA ALA A 38 -39.09 11.40 -40.13
C ALA A 38 -39.34 12.46 -39.00
N PRO A 39 -40.22 13.48 -39.11
CA PRO A 39 -40.28 14.57 -38.14
C PRO A 39 -40.93 14.19 -36.80
N ASP A 40 -41.87 13.24 -36.80
CA ASP A 40 -42.57 12.82 -35.59
C ASP A 40 -41.65 11.97 -34.67
N GLN A 41 -40.77 11.14 -35.24
CA GLN A 41 -39.77 10.41 -34.45
C GLN A 41 -38.74 11.34 -33.81
N ARG A 42 -38.22 12.33 -34.56
CA ARG A 42 -37.28 13.34 -34.03
C ARG A 42 -37.94 14.21 -32.95
N ARG A 43 -39.18 14.66 -33.13
CA ARG A 43 -39.96 15.40 -32.11
C ARG A 43 -40.23 14.57 -30.87
N ARG A 44 -40.63 13.30 -31.02
CA ARG A 44 -40.86 12.38 -29.88
C ARG A 44 -39.56 12.12 -29.11
N LEU A 45 -38.43 11.94 -29.79
CA LEU A 45 -37.12 11.80 -29.16
C LEU A 45 -36.68 13.09 -28.44
N ALA A 46 -36.91 14.27 -29.03
CA ALA A 46 -36.62 15.56 -28.41
C ALA A 46 -37.49 15.82 -27.17
N GLN A 47 -38.80 15.56 -27.24
CA GLN A 47 -39.71 15.67 -26.10
C GLN A 47 -39.37 14.67 -24.99
N ARG A 48 -38.98 13.45 -25.34
CA ARG A 48 -38.56 12.42 -24.36
C ARG A 48 -37.24 12.81 -23.71
N ARG A 49 -36.26 13.33 -24.48
CA ARG A 49 -35.01 13.91 -23.96
C ARG A 49 -35.28 15.07 -23.02
N TRP A 50 -36.17 15.99 -23.38
CA TRP A 50 -36.54 17.14 -22.54
C TRP A 50 -37.22 16.72 -21.22
N ARG A 51 -38.13 15.72 -21.26
CA ARG A 51 -38.75 15.18 -20.04
C ARG A 51 -37.72 14.48 -19.15
N LEU A 52 -36.80 13.72 -19.74
CA LEU A 52 -35.71 13.03 -19.03
C LEU A 52 -34.74 14.03 -18.40
N THR A 53 -34.29 15.06 -19.13
CA THR A 53 -33.38 16.09 -18.58
C THR A 53 -34.06 16.90 -17.49
N ARG A 54 -35.35 17.25 -17.66
CA ARG A 54 -36.14 17.91 -16.61
C ARG A 54 -36.27 17.04 -15.36
N TRP A 55 -36.48 15.74 -15.50
CA TRP A 55 -36.53 14.83 -14.36
C TRP A 55 -35.16 14.66 -13.69
N LEU A 56 -34.08 14.48 -14.47
CA LEU A 56 -32.71 14.34 -13.96
C LEU A 56 -32.18 15.61 -13.26
N SER A 57 -32.73 16.77 -13.61
CA SER A 57 -32.44 18.05 -12.94
C SER A 57 -32.95 18.11 -11.50
N GLY A 58 -33.76 17.14 -11.06
CA GLY A 58 -34.24 17.09 -9.68
C GLY A 58 -35.55 17.84 -9.44
N PRO A 59 -36.00 17.91 -8.18
CA PRO A 59 -37.19 18.66 -7.79
C PRO A 59 -36.95 20.18 -7.86
N ASP A 60 -38.00 20.93 -8.14
CA ASP A 60 -38.04 22.40 -8.12
C ASP A 60 -39.09 22.88 -7.09
N PRO A 61 -38.69 23.56 -5.98
CA PRO A 61 -37.34 23.96 -5.63
C PRO A 61 -36.46 22.79 -5.14
N PRO A 62 -35.12 22.89 -5.30
CA PRO A 62 -34.19 21.86 -4.84
C PRO A 62 -34.24 21.70 -3.32
N ARG A 63 -34.13 20.46 -2.85
CA ARG A 63 -34.18 20.10 -1.42
C ARG A 63 -32.77 19.93 -0.88
N ILE A 64 -32.17 21.03 -0.42
CA ILE A 64 -30.82 21.03 0.18
C ILE A 64 -30.82 20.19 1.46
N GLN A 65 -29.95 19.20 1.52
CA GLN A 65 -29.85 18.34 2.70
C GLN A 65 -29.02 19.02 3.79
N ALA A 66 -29.50 18.91 5.03
CA ALA A 66 -28.81 19.39 6.22
C ALA A 66 -29.04 18.42 7.36
N VAL A 67 -27.99 18.15 8.15
CA VAL A 67 -28.10 17.29 9.32
C VAL A 67 -28.83 18.04 10.42
N LYS A 68 -30.02 17.56 10.78
CA LYS A 68 -30.72 17.99 12.00
C LYS A 68 -30.08 17.29 13.20
N PRO A 69 -29.47 18.01 14.16
CA PRO A 69 -28.73 17.39 15.25
C PRO A 69 -29.64 16.50 16.12
N LEU A 70 -29.18 15.29 16.43
CA LEU A 70 -29.78 14.43 17.44
C LEU A 70 -29.42 14.98 18.82
N LEU A 71 -30.42 15.16 19.68
CA LEU A 71 -30.25 15.76 21.00
C LEU A 71 -29.52 17.12 20.92
N PRO A 72 -30.14 18.16 20.33
CA PRO A 72 -29.48 19.43 20.00
C PRO A 72 -28.73 20.07 21.18
N SER A 73 -29.26 19.94 22.39
CA SER A 73 -28.63 20.44 23.63
C SER A 73 -27.25 19.81 23.88
N MET A 74 -27.11 18.49 23.67
CA MET A 74 -25.84 17.79 23.81
C MET A 74 -24.86 18.13 22.69
N GLN A 75 -25.36 18.35 21.48
CA GLN A 75 -24.53 18.67 20.31
C GLN A 75 -23.89 20.06 20.41
N ARG A 76 -24.60 21.02 21.00
CA ARG A 76 -24.13 22.40 21.18
C ARG A 76 -23.34 22.60 22.48
N SER A 77 -23.41 21.66 23.43
CA SER A 77 -22.78 21.81 24.75
C SER A 77 -21.27 22.03 24.72
N PRO A 78 -20.46 21.40 23.82
CA PRO A 78 -19.02 21.65 23.81
C PRO A 78 -18.68 23.10 23.42
N LEU A 79 -19.38 23.63 22.40
CA LEU A 79 -19.20 25.01 21.96
C LEU A 79 -19.70 26.00 23.02
N ALA A 80 -20.84 25.72 23.66
CA ALA A 80 -21.35 26.56 24.74
C ALA A 80 -20.38 26.60 25.94
N LEU A 81 -19.74 25.47 26.28
CA LEU A 81 -18.72 25.41 27.32
C LEU A 81 -17.49 26.24 26.96
N LEU A 82 -17.05 26.15 25.69
CA LEU A 82 -15.94 26.93 25.16
C LEU A 82 -16.23 28.44 25.20
N ASP A 83 -17.42 28.84 24.76
CA ASP A 83 -17.84 30.23 24.72
C ASP A 83 -17.98 30.82 26.13
N ARG A 84 -18.43 30.02 27.10
CA ARG A 84 -18.55 30.42 28.50
C ARG A 84 -17.19 30.73 29.14
N HIS A 85 -16.16 29.90 28.89
CA HIS A 85 -14.85 30.06 29.53
C HIS A 85 -13.87 30.92 28.71
N PHE A 86 -13.99 30.89 27.38
CA PHE A 86 -13.12 31.59 26.43
C PHE A 86 -13.95 32.43 25.44
N PRO A 87 -14.64 33.50 25.91
CA PRO A 87 -15.62 34.21 25.08
C PRO A 87 -14.99 35.01 23.93
N THR A 88 -13.74 35.46 24.07
CA THR A 88 -13.09 36.32 23.06
C THR A 88 -12.28 35.52 22.04
N PRO A 89 -12.18 35.98 20.78
CA PRO A 89 -11.41 35.29 19.75
C PRO A 89 -9.93 35.16 20.09
N ARG A 90 -9.35 36.15 20.79
CA ARG A 90 -7.96 36.09 21.28
C ARG A 90 -7.76 34.97 22.28
N ARG A 91 -8.67 34.80 23.25
CA ARG A 91 -8.60 33.71 24.24
C ARG A 91 -8.76 32.34 23.59
N LYS A 92 -9.66 32.20 22.61
CA LYS A 92 -9.80 30.97 21.82
C LYS A 92 -8.55 30.65 21.02
N LEU A 93 -7.90 31.65 20.42
CA LEU A 93 -6.63 31.46 19.70
C LEU A 93 -5.49 31.02 20.63
N VAL A 94 -5.37 31.64 21.81
CA VAL A 94 -4.38 31.25 22.83
C VAL A 94 -4.64 29.82 23.30
N LEU A 95 -5.90 29.46 23.59
CA LEU A 95 -6.27 28.10 23.96
C LEU A 95 -5.95 27.10 22.85
N LEU A 96 -6.26 27.44 21.59
CA LEU A 96 -5.92 26.62 20.44
C LEU A 96 -4.41 26.40 20.32
N ALA A 97 -3.61 27.46 20.44
CA ALA A 97 -2.16 27.35 20.40
C ALA A 97 -1.63 26.46 21.54
N ALA A 98 -2.11 26.66 22.77
CA ALA A 98 -1.75 25.83 23.92
C ALA A 98 -2.15 24.35 23.72
N PHE A 99 -3.35 24.11 23.18
CA PHE A 99 -3.84 22.77 22.87
C PHE A 99 -2.98 22.07 21.81
N LEU A 100 -2.59 22.77 20.74
CA LEU A 100 -1.74 22.23 19.68
C LEU A 100 -0.32 21.94 20.18
N VAL A 101 0.25 22.80 21.04
CA VAL A 101 1.55 22.56 21.69
C VAL A 101 1.47 21.34 22.60
N LEU A 102 0.41 21.23 23.40
CA LEU A 102 0.20 20.07 24.28
C LEU A 102 0.06 18.77 23.47
N TRP A 103 -0.72 18.80 22.38
CA TRP A 103 -0.82 17.66 21.47
C TRP A 103 0.53 17.29 20.87
N ALA A 104 1.27 18.27 20.33
CA ALA A 104 2.58 18.04 19.73
C ALA A 104 3.57 17.44 20.75
N ALA A 105 3.57 17.92 22.00
CA ALA A 105 4.38 17.34 23.06
C ALA A 105 3.94 15.91 23.44
N ALA A 106 2.63 15.69 23.62
CA ALA A 106 2.06 14.38 23.95
C ALA A 106 2.27 13.33 22.84
N PHE A 107 2.37 13.78 21.59
CA PHE A 107 2.67 12.93 20.43
C PHE A 107 4.18 12.70 20.25
N TYR A 108 4.98 13.77 20.27
CA TYR A 108 6.41 13.71 19.96
C TYR A 108 7.24 13.05 21.05
N LEU A 109 6.97 13.33 22.34
CA LEU A 109 7.79 12.80 23.43
C LEU A 109 7.80 11.25 23.48
N PRO A 110 6.64 10.56 23.42
CA PRO A 110 6.63 9.10 23.36
C PRO A 110 7.19 8.58 22.03
N LEU A 111 6.85 9.20 20.89
CA LEU A 111 7.39 8.81 19.58
C LEU A 111 8.92 8.83 19.58
N ARG A 112 9.52 9.92 20.07
CA ARG A 112 10.97 10.04 20.21
C ARG A 112 11.52 8.96 21.13
N ALA A 113 10.93 8.76 22.30
CA ALA A 113 11.37 7.73 23.25
C ALA A 113 11.36 6.32 22.63
N GLY A 114 10.35 6.00 21.83
CA GLY A 114 10.21 4.69 21.16
C GLY A 114 11.13 4.47 19.96
N THR A 115 11.72 5.54 19.38
CA THR A 115 12.51 5.51 18.14
C THR A 115 13.99 5.86 18.32
N LEU A 116 14.42 6.08 19.57
CA LEU A 116 15.83 6.27 19.90
C LEU A 116 16.64 5.07 19.44
N ALA A 117 17.82 5.36 18.88
CA ALA A 117 18.79 4.32 18.54
C ALA A 117 19.18 3.57 19.83
N LEU A 118 19.14 2.24 19.75
CA LEU A 118 19.57 1.37 20.82
C LEU A 118 21.01 0.93 20.55
N ALA A 119 21.79 0.81 21.62
CA ALA A 119 23.12 0.24 21.57
C ALA A 119 23.14 -1.10 22.32
N ASP A 120 23.88 -2.05 21.79
CA ASP A 120 24.20 -3.31 22.43
C ASP A 120 25.07 -3.03 23.67
N GLY A 121 24.60 -3.43 24.85
CA GLY A 121 25.33 -3.22 26.10
C GLY A 121 26.66 -3.97 26.19
N ARG A 122 26.89 -5.00 25.35
CA ARG A 122 28.12 -5.79 25.32
C ARG A 122 29.18 -5.22 24.38
N THR A 123 28.77 -4.76 23.21
CA THR A 123 29.69 -4.37 22.12
C THR A 123 29.69 -2.89 21.83
N SER A 124 28.73 -2.14 22.38
CA SER A 124 28.39 -0.75 22.00
C SER A 124 28.01 -0.59 20.53
N ALA A 125 27.80 -1.68 19.80
CA ALA A 125 27.33 -1.65 18.42
C ALA A 125 25.84 -1.26 18.38
N PRO A 126 25.38 -0.57 17.32
CA PRO A 126 23.97 -0.20 17.22
C PRO A 126 23.09 -1.43 16.97
N VAL A 127 21.89 -1.42 17.56
CA VAL A 127 20.83 -2.38 17.25
C VAL A 127 20.18 -1.95 15.95
N VAL A 128 20.12 -2.88 14.99
CA VAL A 128 19.55 -2.62 13.67
C VAL A 128 18.03 -2.80 13.71
N ASN A 129 17.29 -1.84 13.16
CA ASN A 129 15.85 -2.02 12.94
C ASN A 129 15.65 -2.83 11.66
N LEU A 130 14.85 -3.89 11.75
CA LEU A 130 14.50 -4.75 10.62
C LEU A 130 13.06 -4.50 10.20
N ASP A 131 12.79 -4.68 8.92
CA ASP A 131 11.45 -4.83 8.39
C ASP A 131 11.01 -6.30 8.46
N CYS A 132 9.69 -6.55 8.42
CA CYS A 132 9.16 -7.91 8.54
C CYS A 132 9.60 -8.86 7.40
N VAL A 133 10.12 -8.32 6.28
CA VAL A 133 10.58 -9.08 5.11
C VAL A 133 12.10 -9.19 5.03
N ASP A 134 12.84 -8.63 5.99
CA ASP A 134 14.30 -8.70 5.99
C ASP A 134 14.77 -10.15 6.20
N ALA A 135 15.68 -10.57 5.31
CA ALA A 135 16.31 -11.88 5.30
C ALA A 135 17.81 -11.72 5.05
N LEU A 136 18.60 -12.75 5.36
CA LEU A 136 20.05 -12.74 5.14
C LEU A 136 20.44 -13.24 3.75
N TRP A 137 19.50 -13.85 3.02
CA TRP A 137 19.70 -14.40 1.70
C TRP A 137 18.70 -13.80 0.72
N SER A 138 19.22 -13.13 -0.31
CA SER A 138 18.44 -12.54 -1.38
C SER A 138 17.85 -13.59 -2.33
N ARG A 139 16.68 -13.29 -2.89
CA ARG A 139 15.98 -14.15 -3.85
C ARG A 139 16.75 -14.35 -5.17
N LYS A 140 16.34 -15.37 -5.94
CA LYS A 140 16.93 -15.72 -7.25
C LYS A 140 18.46 -15.83 -7.14
N ASN A 141 19.21 -15.23 -8.05
CA ASN A 141 20.67 -15.14 -8.00
C ASN A 141 21.17 -13.85 -7.33
N GLY A 142 20.36 -13.21 -6.49
CA GLY A 142 20.71 -11.95 -5.84
C GLY A 142 21.86 -12.04 -4.83
N CYS A 143 22.23 -13.24 -4.40
CA CYS A 143 23.43 -13.48 -3.60
C CYS A 143 24.69 -13.77 -4.43
N GLY A 144 24.58 -13.79 -5.76
CA GLY A 144 25.69 -14.11 -6.66
C GLY A 144 26.15 -15.56 -6.60
N LEU A 145 27.22 -15.85 -7.35
CA LEU A 145 27.85 -17.17 -7.42
C LEU A 145 28.32 -17.62 -6.03
N ASP A 146 27.94 -18.84 -5.66
CA ASP A 146 28.19 -19.45 -4.36
C ASP A 146 27.72 -18.62 -3.16
N GLY A 147 26.84 -17.63 -3.39
CA GLY A 147 26.32 -16.73 -2.36
C GLY A 147 27.29 -15.62 -1.91
N ILE A 148 28.30 -15.30 -2.71
CA ILE A 148 29.36 -14.32 -2.38
C ILE A 148 28.82 -12.97 -1.86
N ASP A 149 27.69 -12.49 -2.40
CA ASP A 149 27.11 -11.19 -2.04
C ASP A 149 26.27 -11.23 -0.76
N CYS A 150 25.96 -12.43 -0.24
CA CYS A 150 25.24 -12.65 1.01
C CYS A 150 26.16 -13.11 2.16
N GLN A 151 27.47 -12.95 1.98
CA GLN A 151 28.45 -13.18 3.03
C GLN A 151 28.35 -12.14 4.16
N PRO A 152 28.87 -12.45 5.37
CA PRO A 152 29.51 -13.71 5.77
C PRO A 152 28.50 -14.81 6.10
N PHE A 153 28.83 -16.09 5.82
CA PHE A 153 27.94 -17.21 6.16
C PHE A 153 28.01 -17.66 7.61
N ARG A 154 29.13 -17.38 8.26
CA ARG A 154 29.34 -17.67 9.67
C ARG A 154 29.86 -16.42 10.36
N ALA A 155 29.38 -16.17 11.57
CA ALA A 155 29.91 -15.08 12.37
C ALA A 155 31.40 -15.36 12.66
N SER A 156 32.25 -14.33 12.54
CA SER A 156 33.51 -14.34 13.28
C SER A 156 33.18 -14.35 14.78
N ALA A 157 34.10 -14.79 15.65
CA ALA A 157 33.83 -15.06 17.07
C ALA A 157 33.20 -13.90 17.88
N ASN A 158 33.06 -12.69 17.31
CA ASN A 158 32.42 -11.50 17.89
C ASN A 158 31.37 -10.81 16.98
N ALA A 159 30.95 -11.40 15.85
CA ALA A 159 30.10 -10.73 14.84
C ALA A 159 28.65 -11.24 14.82
N SER A 160 27.95 -11.13 15.95
CA SER A 160 26.49 -11.33 16.00
C SER A 160 25.75 -10.01 15.73
N LEU A 161 24.56 -10.09 15.14
CA LEU A 161 23.74 -8.94 14.81
C LEU A 161 22.67 -8.73 15.88
N ALA A 162 22.73 -7.61 16.59
CA ALA A 162 21.63 -7.16 17.44
C ALA A 162 20.54 -6.54 16.56
N PHE A 163 19.30 -7.00 16.70
CA PHE A 163 18.19 -6.55 15.86
C PHE A 163 16.94 -6.18 16.66
N ARG A 164 16.09 -5.35 16.05
CA ARG A 164 14.76 -4.98 16.51
C ARG A 164 13.73 -5.25 15.42
N CYS A 165 12.68 -5.97 15.78
CA CYS A 165 11.53 -6.27 14.93
C CYS A 165 10.32 -5.42 15.32
N PRO A 166 9.54 -4.93 14.34
CA PRO A 166 8.25 -4.32 14.58
C PRO A 166 7.21 -5.37 14.98
N ALA A 167 6.08 -4.90 15.51
CA ALA A 167 4.89 -5.73 15.69
C ALA A 167 4.30 -6.19 14.35
N ARG A 168 3.50 -7.26 14.39
CA ARG A 168 2.68 -7.82 13.30
C ARG A 168 3.48 -8.41 12.13
N CYS A 169 4.63 -9.00 12.41
CA CYS A 169 5.39 -9.71 11.38
C CYS A 169 4.90 -11.14 11.13
N ALA A 170 4.09 -11.73 12.02
CA ALA A 170 3.59 -13.10 11.84
C ALA A 170 2.64 -13.24 10.64
N SER A 171 1.88 -12.19 10.32
CA SER A 171 0.95 -12.18 9.18
C SER A 171 1.57 -11.71 7.87
N VAL A 172 2.86 -11.36 7.84
CA VAL A 172 3.54 -10.91 6.63
C VAL A 172 3.86 -12.12 5.75
N GLN A 173 3.35 -12.09 4.52
CA GLN A 173 3.39 -13.22 3.61
C GLN A 173 4.20 -12.90 2.35
N VAL A 174 4.75 -13.94 1.75
CA VAL A 174 5.28 -13.85 0.40
C VAL A 174 4.13 -13.82 -0.61
N LEU A 175 4.03 -12.75 -1.40
CA LEU A 175 2.94 -12.58 -2.38
C LEU A 175 3.27 -13.10 -3.78
N ASN A 176 4.52 -13.46 -4.05
CA ASN A 176 4.99 -14.01 -5.32
C ASN A 176 5.71 -15.35 -5.05
N PRO A 177 5.60 -16.36 -5.93
CA PRO A 177 6.18 -17.69 -5.67
C PRO A 177 7.67 -17.65 -5.28
N ARG A 178 8.02 -18.36 -4.20
CA ARG A 178 9.40 -18.50 -3.71
C ARG A 178 9.83 -19.96 -3.69
N PRO A 179 10.94 -20.32 -4.34
CA PRO A 179 11.45 -21.69 -4.32
C PRO A 179 11.99 -22.07 -2.94
N VAL A 180 11.59 -23.23 -2.43
CA VAL A 180 12.15 -23.86 -1.24
C VAL A 180 12.30 -25.36 -1.53
N GLY A 181 13.48 -25.80 -1.93
CA GLY A 181 13.69 -27.21 -2.32
C GLY A 181 12.82 -27.61 -3.52
N PRO A 182 11.92 -28.60 -3.45
CA PRO A 182 11.10 -29.01 -4.60
C PRO A 182 9.82 -28.18 -4.78
N GLN A 183 9.45 -27.36 -3.79
CA GLN A 183 8.17 -26.64 -3.74
C GLN A 183 8.33 -25.14 -4.03
N GLU A 184 7.22 -24.51 -4.41
CA GLU A 184 7.08 -23.06 -4.50
C GLU A 184 6.09 -22.57 -3.46
N VAL A 185 6.50 -21.55 -2.69
CA VAL A 185 5.76 -21.02 -1.56
C VAL A 185 5.20 -19.64 -1.88
N SER A 186 3.91 -19.44 -1.65
CA SER A 186 3.19 -18.16 -1.74
C SER A 186 2.08 -18.09 -0.70
N TYR A 187 1.59 -16.87 -0.39
CA TYR A 187 0.49 -16.60 0.56
C TYR A 187 0.69 -17.14 1.97
N ARG A 188 1.95 -17.25 2.42
CA ARG A 188 2.32 -17.63 3.79
C ARG A 188 3.63 -16.97 4.23
N PRO A 189 3.93 -16.90 5.54
CA PRO A 189 5.21 -16.40 6.03
C PRO A 189 6.39 -17.23 5.51
N LEU A 190 7.49 -16.57 5.12
CA LEU A 190 8.72 -17.24 4.71
C LEU A 190 9.59 -17.53 5.93
N VAL A 191 9.32 -18.66 6.59
CA VAL A 191 10.15 -19.17 7.68
C VAL A 191 10.52 -20.60 7.33
N VAL A 192 11.78 -20.86 6.98
CA VAL A 192 12.28 -22.17 6.58
C VAL A 192 13.13 -22.74 7.71
N GLY A 193 12.68 -23.86 8.28
CA GLY A 193 13.29 -24.48 9.44
C GLY A 193 12.62 -24.20 10.78
N GLY A 194 13.12 -24.88 11.80
CA GLY A 194 12.53 -24.97 13.13
C GLY A 194 13.57 -25.49 14.11
N ASP A 195 13.15 -25.69 15.37
CA ASP A 195 14.00 -26.24 16.43
C ASP A 195 15.30 -25.45 16.66
N GLY A 196 15.21 -24.13 16.52
CA GLY A 196 16.29 -23.18 16.80
C GLY A 196 17.16 -22.78 15.62
N TYR A 197 16.98 -23.39 14.44
CA TYR A 197 17.79 -23.09 13.24
C TYR A 197 16.91 -22.74 12.04
N TYR A 198 17.24 -21.62 11.40
CA TYR A 198 16.50 -21.09 10.26
C TYR A 198 17.41 -20.92 9.05
N ARG A 199 16.89 -21.22 7.86
CA ARG A 199 17.60 -21.01 6.59
C ARG A 199 17.74 -19.51 6.31
N GLY A 200 18.83 -19.09 5.68
CA GLY A 200 19.21 -17.68 5.50
C GLY A 200 18.17 -16.80 4.79
N ASP A 201 17.28 -17.38 4.00
CA ASP A 201 16.20 -16.70 3.28
C ASP A 201 14.92 -16.55 4.10
N SER A 202 14.89 -17.08 5.33
CA SER A 202 13.78 -16.85 6.27
C SER A 202 13.70 -15.38 6.67
N PHE A 203 12.48 -14.86 6.75
CA PHE A 203 12.23 -13.56 7.36
C PHE A 203 12.67 -13.58 8.82
N VAL A 204 13.65 -12.74 9.17
CA VAL A 204 14.30 -12.76 10.49
C VAL A 204 13.29 -12.53 11.61
N CYS A 205 12.38 -11.57 11.43
CA CYS A 205 11.33 -11.29 12.41
C CYS A 205 10.28 -12.40 12.52
N GLY A 206 9.93 -13.04 11.40
CA GLY A 206 9.07 -14.23 11.39
C GLY A 206 9.71 -15.41 12.13
N ALA A 207 11.00 -15.66 11.89
CA ALA A 207 11.77 -16.68 12.59
C ALA A 207 11.91 -16.38 14.10
N ALA A 208 12.09 -15.11 14.48
CA ALA A 208 12.13 -14.70 15.88
C ALA A 208 10.80 -14.88 16.61
N ILE A 209 9.66 -14.63 15.94
CA ILE A 209 8.33 -14.93 16.47
C ILE A 209 8.14 -16.45 16.58
N HIS A 210 8.46 -17.20 15.53
CA HIS A 210 8.39 -18.67 15.53
C HIS A 210 9.19 -19.28 16.70
N ALA A 211 10.39 -18.74 16.97
CA ALA A 211 11.24 -19.15 18.09
C ALA A 211 10.70 -18.76 19.48
N GLY A 212 9.64 -17.95 19.58
CA GLY A 212 9.10 -17.43 20.83
C GLY A 212 9.96 -16.33 21.47
N LEU A 213 10.91 -15.78 20.70
CA LEU A 213 11.81 -14.72 21.16
C LEU A 213 11.14 -13.34 21.13
N VAL A 214 10.37 -13.09 20.07
CA VAL A 214 9.66 -11.82 19.84
C VAL A 214 8.16 -12.07 19.80
N GLY A 215 7.39 -11.20 20.44
CA GLY A 215 5.92 -11.28 20.39
C GLY A 215 5.35 -10.55 19.18
N ASP A 216 4.37 -11.16 18.50
CA ASP A 216 3.73 -10.53 17.33
C ASP A 216 3.01 -9.21 17.68
N GLY A 217 2.42 -9.11 18.88
CA GLY A 217 1.64 -7.92 19.27
C GLY A 217 2.45 -6.65 19.53
N ALA A 218 3.70 -6.76 19.99
CA ALA A 218 4.51 -5.62 20.43
C ALA A 218 5.87 -5.54 19.73
N GLY A 219 6.20 -6.49 18.86
CA GLY A 219 7.56 -6.64 18.34
C GLY A 219 8.53 -6.97 19.48
N GLY A 220 9.81 -6.72 19.24
CA GLY A 220 10.85 -7.08 20.21
C GLY A 220 12.24 -7.07 19.61
N CYS A 221 13.20 -7.54 20.39
CA CYS A 221 14.59 -7.54 19.98
C CYS A 221 15.27 -8.84 20.33
N GLY A 222 16.35 -9.09 19.62
CA GLY A 222 17.14 -10.29 19.80
C GLY A 222 18.52 -10.14 19.22
N ARG A 223 19.25 -11.24 19.31
CA ARG A 223 20.54 -11.41 18.68
C ARG A 223 20.44 -12.52 17.65
N LEU A 224 20.90 -12.21 16.45
CA LEU A 224 21.03 -13.15 15.35
C LEU A 224 22.48 -13.60 15.25
N GLU A 225 22.69 -14.91 15.18
CA GLU A 225 23.99 -15.52 14.95
C GLU A 225 23.96 -16.36 13.67
N ARG A 226 24.93 -16.13 12.78
CA ARG A 226 25.09 -16.92 11.56
C ARG A 226 25.94 -18.14 11.86
N VAL A 227 25.38 -19.33 11.63
CA VAL A 227 26.01 -20.60 12.01
C VAL A 227 26.69 -21.33 10.84
N GLY A 228 26.62 -20.77 9.62
CA GLY A 228 27.21 -21.37 8.43
C GLY A 228 26.31 -22.41 7.80
N GLN A 229 26.93 -23.36 7.08
CA GLN A 229 26.19 -24.41 6.39
C GLN A 229 25.48 -25.32 7.38
N ARG A 230 24.22 -25.65 7.07
CA ARG A 230 23.46 -26.66 7.79
C ARG A 230 22.65 -27.51 6.83
N ASP A 231 22.47 -28.74 7.24
CA ASP A 231 21.73 -29.75 6.52
C ASP A 231 20.41 -29.98 7.23
N ALA A 232 19.33 -30.12 6.45
CA ALA A 232 17.97 -30.37 6.91
C ALA A 232 17.39 -29.30 7.86
N PHE A 233 16.21 -28.84 7.50
CA PHE A 233 15.42 -27.85 8.21
C PHE A 233 14.04 -28.45 8.40
N ALA A 234 13.75 -28.89 9.62
CA ALA A 234 12.45 -29.46 9.96
C ALA A 234 11.37 -28.36 9.98
N SER A 235 10.17 -28.70 9.52
CA SER A 235 8.98 -27.88 9.73
C SER A 235 8.44 -28.09 11.13
N SER A 236 7.97 -27.02 11.77
CA SER A 236 7.19 -27.10 12.99
C SER A 236 6.16 -25.96 13.04
N MET A 237 5.14 -26.15 13.87
CA MET A 237 4.14 -25.13 14.17
C MET A 237 4.44 -24.53 15.54
N SER A 238 4.78 -23.23 15.57
CA SER A 238 5.14 -22.55 16.80
C SER A 238 4.73 -21.08 16.75
N ASN A 239 4.17 -20.58 17.86
CA ASN A 239 3.79 -19.16 18.03
C ASN A 239 2.94 -18.58 16.88
N GLY A 240 2.05 -19.38 16.30
CA GLY A 240 1.15 -18.94 15.23
C GLY A 240 1.77 -19.00 13.82
N ILE A 241 3.00 -19.47 13.66
CA ILE A 241 3.67 -19.62 12.36
C ILE A 241 3.95 -21.11 12.13
N GLU A 242 3.55 -21.63 10.97
CA GLU A 242 3.97 -22.94 10.47
C GLU A 242 5.19 -22.74 9.57
N SER A 243 6.35 -23.24 9.99
CA SER A 243 7.57 -23.15 9.20
C SER A 243 7.60 -24.17 8.06
N ILE A 244 8.47 -23.95 7.10
CA ILE A 244 8.60 -24.70 5.87
C ILE A 244 9.79 -25.67 6.02
N ALA A 245 9.58 -26.93 5.66
CA ALA A 245 10.66 -27.92 5.66
C ALA A 245 11.57 -27.75 4.44
N PHE A 246 12.85 -28.03 4.62
CA PHE A 246 13.84 -28.16 3.55
C PHE A 246 14.80 -29.29 3.90
N ASP A 247 14.79 -30.37 3.11
CA ASP A 247 15.45 -31.65 3.41
C ASP A 247 16.85 -31.79 2.81
N SER A 248 17.49 -30.68 2.47
CA SER A 248 18.86 -30.65 1.94
C SER A 248 19.74 -29.64 2.67
N TYR A 249 20.91 -29.37 2.12
CA TYR A 249 21.91 -28.46 2.70
C TYR A 249 21.79 -27.04 2.15
N PHE A 250 22.07 -26.06 3.00
CA PHE A 250 22.10 -24.64 2.61
C PHE A 250 23.29 -23.92 3.28
N PRO A 251 24.03 -23.06 2.57
CA PRO A 251 25.31 -22.51 3.06
C PRO A 251 25.18 -21.52 4.21
N LEU A 252 24.00 -20.93 4.41
CA LEU A 252 23.74 -19.95 5.46
C LEU A 252 22.52 -20.36 6.28
N ALA A 253 22.75 -20.77 7.51
CA ALA A 253 21.73 -20.84 8.55
C ALA A 253 22.01 -19.81 9.65
N PHE A 254 20.97 -19.45 10.38
CA PHE A 254 21.08 -18.59 11.54
C PHE A 254 20.23 -19.09 12.71
N THR A 255 20.62 -18.67 13.91
CA THR A 255 19.86 -18.84 15.14
C THR A 255 19.51 -17.47 15.70
N VAL A 256 18.45 -17.43 16.52
CA VAL A 256 18.00 -16.22 17.20
C VAL A 256 17.95 -16.50 18.69
N SER A 257 18.44 -15.56 19.50
CA SER A 257 18.48 -15.69 20.95
C SER A 257 18.11 -14.39 21.66
N ALA A 258 17.61 -14.54 22.88
CA ALA A 258 17.37 -13.42 23.78
C ALA A 258 18.69 -12.89 24.30
N ASP A 259 18.80 -11.57 24.38
CA ASP A 259 19.92 -10.91 25.00
C ASP A 259 19.42 -9.91 26.04
N PRO A 260 19.63 -10.16 27.35
CA PRO A 260 19.17 -9.28 28.41
C PRO A 260 19.87 -7.91 28.41
N THR A 261 20.99 -7.78 27.68
CA THR A 261 21.69 -6.50 27.52
C THR A 261 21.00 -5.59 26.50
N ILE A 262 20.13 -6.13 25.64
CA ILE A 262 19.35 -5.37 24.66
C ILE A 262 17.97 -5.05 25.26
N ARG A 263 17.79 -3.82 25.75
CA ARG A 263 16.51 -3.34 26.28
C ARG A 263 15.71 -2.65 25.21
N CYS A 264 14.70 -3.31 24.69
CA CYS A 264 13.83 -2.70 23.69
C CYS A 264 12.64 -1.99 24.28
N SER A 265 12.40 -0.79 23.75
CA SER A 265 11.21 -0.04 24.09
C SER A 265 9.98 -0.77 23.55
N PRO A 266 8.90 -0.84 24.33
CA PRO A 266 7.65 -1.41 23.86
C PRO A 266 7.17 -0.65 22.62
N ASP A 267 6.41 -1.32 21.75
CA ASP A 267 5.71 -0.65 20.65
C ASP A 267 4.73 0.40 21.20
N LEU A 268 4.97 1.66 20.88
CA LEU A 268 4.16 2.80 21.35
C LEU A 268 3.04 3.19 20.38
N ARG A 269 2.83 2.45 19.28
CA ARG A 269 1.81 2.75 18.28
C ARG A 269 0.40 2.82 18.87
N ILE A 270 0.03 1.84 19.70
CA ILE A 270 -1.30 1.78 20.33
C ILE A 270 -1.50 2.96 21.31
N PRO A 271 -0.59 3.22 22.28
CA PRO A 271 -0.68 4.43 23.12
C PRO A 271 -0.78 5.73 22.32
N LEU A 272 0.07 5.91 21.29
CA LEU A 272 0.06 7.09 20.43
C LEU A 272 -1.23 7.22 19.62
N LEU A 273 -1.86 6.09 19.26
CA LEU A 273 -3.17 6.08 18.60
C LEU A 273 -4.25 6.60 19.54
N TYR A 274 -4.30 6.11 20.78
CA TYR A 274 -5.26 6.64 21.77
C TYR A 274 -5.06 8.12 22.06
N ILE A 275 -3.81 8.58 22.16
CA ILE A 275 -3.49 10.01 22.30
C ILE A 275 -4.03 10.78 21.08
N SER A 276 -3.76 10.32 19.87
CA SER A 276 -4.17 11.01 18.64
C SER A 276 -5.69 11.02 18.46
N LEU A 277 -6.37 9.91 18.78
CA LEU A 277 -7.83 9.82 18.81
C LEU A 277 -8.43 10.79 19.83
N LEU A 278 -7.91 10.82 21.06
CA LEU A 278 -8.40 11.72 22.11
C LEU A 278 -8.28 13.19 21.69
N PHE A 279 -7.10 13.62 21.26
CA PHE A 279 -6.86 15.01 20.88
C PHE A 279 -7.68 15.41 19.64
N THR A 280 -7.75 14.57 18.61
CA THR A 280 -8.56 14.90 17.43
C THR A 280 -10.07 14.88 17.73
N ALA A 281 -10.54 13.99 18.61
CA ALA A 281 -11.94 13.95 19.04
C ALA A 281 -12.33 15.17 19.88
N LEU A 282 -11.50 15.54 20.86
CA LEU A 282 -11.69 16.78 21.63
C LEU A 282 -11.68 18.00 20.73
N PHE A 283 -10.67 18.11 19.86
CA PHE A 283 -10.59 19.22 18.91
C PHE A 283 -11.83 19.29 18.01
N SER A 284 -12.28 18.15 17.49
CA SER A 284 -13.46 18.05 16.65
C SER A 284 -14.74 18.45 17.39
N ALA A 285 -14.95 17.98 18.62
CA ALA A 285 -16.14 18.33 19.40
C ALA A 285 -16.22 19.83 19.72
N PHE A 286 -15.07 20.49 19.90
CA PHE A 286 -14.99 21.90 20.30
C PHE A 286 -14.75 22.90 19.15
N THR A 287 -14.70 22.44 17.89
CA THR A 287 -14.39 23.31 16.73
C THR A 287 -15.57 23.49 15.78
N ALA A 288 -16.14 24.69 15.72
CA ALA A 288 -17.21 25.02 14.76
C ALA A 288 -16.68 25.43 13.36
N SER A 289 -15.41 25.84 13.26
CA SER A 289 -14.82 26.34 12.00
C SER A 289 -14.51 25.18 11.05
N PRO A 290 -15.11 25.11 9.85
CA PRO A 290 -14.84 24.05 8.88
C PRO A 290 -13.38 24.00 8.44
N ARG A 291 -12.73 25.16 8.33
CA ARG A 291 -11.30 25.26 7.95
C ARG A 291 -10.41 24.63 9.00
N LEU A 292 -10.59 25.05 10.26
CA LEU A 292 -9.78 24.53 11.37
C LEU A 292 -10.05 23.04 11.57
N GLN A 293 -11.33 22.62 11.55
CA GLN A 293 -11.72 21.22 11.61
C GLN A 293 -10.95 20.38 10.60
N PHE A 294 -10.98 20.77 9.33
CA PHE A 294 -10.40 19.98 8.26
C PHE A 294 -8.88 19.97 8.31
N PHE A 295 -8.22 21.14 8.31
CA PHE A 295 -6.77 21.19 8.13
C PHE A 295 -5.98 20.71 9.36
N VAL A 296 -6.47 20.98 10.57
CA VAL A 296 -5.80 20.49 11.80
C VAL A 296 -5.95 18.97 11.93
N VAL A 297 -7.17 18.43 11.70
CA VAL A 297 -7.39 16.98 11.74
C VAL A 297 -6.61 16.28 10.63
N PHE A 298 -6.64 16.83 9.40
CA PHE A 298 -5.88 16.28 8.28
C PHE A 298 -4.38 16.20 8.61
N ALA A 299 -3.78 17.29 9.10
CA ALA A 299 -2.36 17.30 9.46
C ALA A 299 -2.05 16.33 10.62
N ALA A 300 -2.90 16.27 11.64
CA ALA A 300 -2.72 15.38 12.79
C ALA A 300 -2.81 13.89 12.39
N ILE A 301 -3.81 13.52 11.59
CA ILE A 301 -3.97 12.14 11.10
C ILE A 301 -2.83 11.79 10.12
N PHE A 302 -2.45 12.71 9.22
CA PHE A 302 -1.33 12.49 8.30
C PHE A 302 -0.01 12.27 9.06
N ALA A 303 0.26 13.07 10.09
CA ALA A 303 1.42 12.86 10.96
C ALA A 303 1.35 11.53 11.72
N HIS A 304 0.17 11.16 12.22
CA HIS A 304 0.00 9.87 12.90
C HIS A 304 0.29 8.69 11.97
N VAL A 305 -0.31 8.68 10.77
CA VAL A 305 -0.08 7.60 9.82
C VAL A 305 1.38 7.51 9.41
N SER A 306 1.95 8.64 8.97
CA SER A 306 3.31 8.68 8.42
C SER A 306 4.42 8.41 9.43
N LEU A 307 4.18 8.62 10.73
CA LEU A 307 5.23 8.50 11.76
C LEU A 307 4.99 7.34 12.73
N VAL A 308 3.77 6.79 12.79
CA VAL A 308 3.37 5.85 13.84
C VAL A 308 2.70 4.61 13.26
N SER A 309 1.48 4.73 12.72
CA SER A 309 0.62 3.57 12.47
C SER A 309 0.94 2.81 11.18
N ASP A 310 1.44 3.51 10.16
CA ASP A 310 1.84 2.89 8.88
C ASP A 310 2.94 3.74 8.23
N PRO A 311 4.11 3.87 8.89
CA PRO A 311 5.19 4.70 8.39
C PRO A 311 5.79 4.11 7.10
N PRO A 312 6.38 4.94 6.23
CA PRO A 312 7.11 4.47 5.06
C PRO A 312 8.32 3.62 5.44
N ASP A 313 8.80 2.83 4.47
CA ASP A 313 10.00 2.01 4.63
C ASP A 313 11.21 2.88 5.01
N ALA A 314 11.96 2.40 5.99
CA ALA A 314 13.22 2.99 6.41
C ALA A 314 14.39 2.47 5.56
N SER A 315 15.52 3.14 5.63
CA SER A 315 16.74 2.68 4.97
C SER A 315 17.25 1.35 5.54
N PHE A 316 17.87 0.54 4.69
CA PHE A 316 18.46 -0.73 5.07
C PHE A 316 19.53 -0.53 6.15
N HIS A 317 19.49 -1.37 7.19
CA HIS A 317 20.36 -1.28 8.37
C HIS A 317 20.29 0.03 9.17
N ASN A 318 19.13 0.68 9.22
CA ASN A 318 18.99 1.90 9.98
C ASN A 318 19.01 1.66 11.50
N THR A 319 19.78 2.49 12.21
CA THR A 319 19.93 2.50 13.66
C THR A 319 18.85 3.34 14.35
N SER A 320 18.20 4.27 13.64
CA SER A 320 17.01 5.00 14.09
C SER A 320 16.08 5.33 12.93
N VAL A 321 14.84 4.88 13.01
CA VAL A 321 13.85 5.03 11.93
C VAL A 321 13.23 6.44 11.84
N LEU A 322 13.30 7.25 12.90
CA LEU A 322 12.59 8.54 12.96
C LEU A 322 13.07 9.56 11.91
N PRO A 323 14.38 9.77 11.68
CA PRO A 323 14.85 10.68 10.63
C PRO A 323 14.32 10.31 9.23
N ASP A 324 14.30 9.02 8.90
CA ASP A 324 13.79 8.54 7.61
C ASP A 324 12.29 8.82 7.49
N HIS A 325 11.52 8.49 8.52
CA HIS A 325 10.07 8.77 8.54
C HIS A 325 9.77 10.27 8.44
N VAL A 326 10.54 11.13 9.13
CA VAL A 326 10.37 12.60 9.08
C VAL A 326 10.73 13.14 7.70
N SER A 327 11.78 12.62 7.06
CA SER A 327 12.17 12.99 5.71
C SER A 327 11.05 12.69 4.70
N ARG A 328 10.51 11.46 4.75
CA ARG A 328 9.39 11.03 3.90
C ARG A 328 8.09 11.77 4.22
N PHE A 329 7.83 12.06 5.49
CA PHE A 329 6.70 12.89 5.90
C PHE A 329 6.77 14.27 5.25
N ALA A 330 7.94 14.92 5.30
CA ALA A 330 8.15 16.25 4.71
C ALA A 330 8.01 16.23 3.17
N GLU A 331 8.56 15.20 2.51
CA GLU A 331 8.43 14.96 1.07
C GLU A 331 6.96 14.90 0.63
N ARG A 332 6.11 14.19 1.39
CA ARG A 332 4.75 13.85 0.99
C ARG A 332 3.69 14.85 1.47
N LEU A 333 3.95 15.57 2.56
CA LEU A 333 2.97 16.48 3.17
C LEU A 333 2.60 17.66 2.26
N LEU A 334 3.58 18.28 1.60
CA LEU A 334 3.33 19.47 0.77
C LEU A 334 2.36 19.20 -0.39
N PRO A 335 2.59 18.21 -1.28
CA PRO A 335 1.62 17.88 -2.32
C PRO A 335 0.29 17.40 -1.75
N ALA A 336 0.30 16.64 -0.64
CA ALA A 336 -0.92 16.23 0.05
C ALA A 336 -1.74 17.42 0.57
N ALA A 337 -1.08 18.46 1.08
CA ALA A 337 -1.73 19.69 1.54
C ALA A 337 -2.36 20.47 0.38
N PHE A 338 -1.73 20.48 -0.81
CA PHE A 338 -2.34 21.06 -2.00
C PHE A 338 -3.64 20.34 -2.39
N CYS A 339 -3.61 19.00 -2.44
CA CYS A 339 -4.81 18.19 -2.65
C CYS A 339 -5.86 18.48 -1.56
N ALA A 340 -5.45 18.57 -0.30
CA ALA A 340 -6.34 18.88 0.81
C ALA A 340 -7.04 20.24 0.63
N VAL A 341 -6.36 21.27 0.12
CA VAL A 341 -6.99 22.57 -0.21
C VAL A 341 -8.06 22.41 -1.29
N VAL A 342 -7.79 21.65 -2.35
CA VAL A 342 -8.75 21.39 -3.44
C VAL A 342 -9.96 20.62 -2.90
N LEU A 343 -9.73 19.53 -2.16
CA LEU A 343 -10.78 18.72 -1.54
C LEU A 343 -11.62 19.56 -0.57
N TYR A 344 -10.98 20.41 0.23
CA TYR A 344 -11.66 21.31 1.15
C TYR A 344 -12.65 22.22 0.41
N ARG A 345 -12.17 22.90 -0.63
CA ARG A 345 -12.96 23.88 -1.40
C ARG A 345 -14.09 23.22 -2.19
N THR A 346 -13.88 22.02 -2.71
CA THR A 346 -14.80 21.38 -3.66
C THR A 346 -15.89 20.55 -2.98
N CYS A 347 -15.55 19.73 -1.98
CA CYS A 347 -16.48 18.78 -1.35
C CYS A 347 -16.61 18.90 0.17
N VAL A 348 -15.52 19.11 0.93
CA VAL A 348 -15.57 19.05 2.41
C VAL A 348 -16.28 20.26 3.03
N VAL A 349 -16.03 21.47 2.52
CA VAL A 349 -16.66 22.68 3.07
C VAL A 349 -18.18 22.61 3.05
N LYS A 350 -18.76 21.94 2.04
CA LYS A 350 -20.21 21.77 1.89
C LYS A 350 -20.78 20.87 2.99
N ALA A 351 -20.05 19.83 3.39
CA ALA A 351 -20.48 18.92 4.45
C ALA A 351 -20.37 19.57 5.84
N LEU A 352 -19.33 20.37 6.07
CA LEU A 352 -19.02 20.91 7.41
C LEU A 352 -19.59 22.30 7.70
N ARG A 353 -19.92 23.10 6.68
CA ARG A 353 -20.40 24.48 6.88
C ARG A 353 -21.77 24.48 7.57
N GLY A 354 -21.86 25.25 8.66
CA GLY A 354 -23.11 25.37 9.44
C GLY A 354 -23.52 24.10 10.18
N LEU A 355 -22.64 23.10 10.28
CA LEU A 355 -22.95 21.85 10.97
C LEU A 355 -22.92 22.07 12.48
N GLU A 356 -24.10 22.11 13.10
CA GLU A 356 -24.24 22.29 14.55
C GLU A 356 -24.09 20.97 15.35
N ALA A 357 -24.12 19.83 14.66
CA ALA A 357 -24.03 18.50 15.26
C ALA A 357 -22.58 18.11 15.58
N GLN A 358 -21.96 18.71 16.62
CA GLN A 358 -20.54 18.52 16.93
C GLN A 358 -20.15 17.08 17.27
N LEU A 359 -21.00 16.37 18.02
CA LEU A 359 -20.73 14.98 18.39
C LEU A 359 -20.94 14.06 17.19
N GLU A 360 -21.98 14.30 16.37
CA GLU A 360 -22.20 13.51 15.15
C GLU A 360 -21.09 13.73 14.12
N LYS A 361 -20.61 14.97 13.95
CA LYS A 361 -19.43 15.26 13.14
C LYS A 361 -18.21 14.49 13.64
N THR A 362 -18.02 14.45 14.96
CA THR A 362 -16.89 13.74 15.58
C THR A 362 -17.01 12.22 15.40
N VAL A 363 -18.20 11.66 15.53
CA VAL A 363 -18.41 10.21 15.36
C VAL A 363 -18.35 9.80 13.89
N PHE A 364 -19.14 10.43 13.01
CA PHE A 364 -19.25 9.99 11.61
C PHE A 364 -18.08 10.48 10.77
N TRP A 365 -17.79 11.78 10.78
CA TRP A 365 -16.77 12.35 9.90
C TRP A 365 -15.36 12.04 10.39
N LEU A 366 -15.05 12.35 11.66
CA LEU A 366 -13.72 12.05 12.21
C LEU A 366 -13.53 10.54 12.44
N GLY A 367 -14.55 9.83 12.93
CA GLY A 367 -14.47 8.37 13.09
C GLY A 367 -14.29 7.66 11.75
N GLY A 368 -15.02 8.08 10.70
CA GLY A 368 -14.77 7.61 9.34
C GLY A 368 -13.35 7.89 8.86
N PHE A 369 -12.83 9.10 9.12
CA PHE A 369 -11.45 9.47 8.78
C PHE A 369 -10.44 8.52 9.43
N TRP A 370 -10.51 8.32 10.75
CA TRP A 370 -9.63 7.36 11.43
C TRP A 370 -9.79 5.94 10.91
N PHE A 371 -11.02 5.50 10.64
CA PHE A 371 -11.27 4.15 10.10
C PHE A 371 -10.57 3.93 8.76
N GLY A 372 -10.61 4.92 7.86
CA GLY A 372 -9.94 4.85 6.57
C GLY A 372 -8.42 5.04 6.67
N ALA A 373 -7.95 5.89 7.60
CA ALA A 373 -6.53 6.18 7.79
C ALA A 373 -5.76 4.96 8.35
N LEU A 374 -6.47 4.09 9.06
CA LEU A 374 -5.98 2.83 9.61
C LEU A 374 -6.41 1.64 8.74
N SER A 375 -6.44 1.79 7.40
CA SER A 375 -6.90 0.74 6.49
C SER A 375 -6.13 -0.59 6.63
N ASN A 376 -4.84 -0.51 6.97
CA ASN A 376 -3.99 -1.66 7.32
C ASN A 376 -4.39 -2.36 8.63
N TYR A 377 -5.33 -1.80 9.40
CA TYR A 377 -5.93 -2.44 10.57
C TYR A 377 -7.40 -2.75 10.35
N THR A 378 -8.12 -1.91 9.63
CA THR A 378 -9.58 -1.98 9.49
C THR A 378 -10.05 -2.83 8.32
N PHE A 379 -9.20 -3.05 7.30
CA PHE A 379 -9.55 -3.84 6.12
C PHE A 379 -8.70 -5.12 5.93
N ASP A 380 -7.62 -5.32 6.70
CA ASP A 380 -6.72 -6.48 6.59
C ASP A 380 -7.39 -7.85 6.73
N TRP A 381 -8.53 -7.91 7.42
CA TRP A 381 -9.30 -9.15 7.59
C TRP A 381 -10.13 -9.53 6.36
N ILE A 382 -10.24 -8.64 5.36
CA ILE A 382 -10.93 -8.93 4.11
C ILE A 382 -9.99 -9.76 3.23
N PRO A 383 -10.36 -10.99 2.83
CA PRO A 383 -9.49 -11.91 2.09
C PRO A 383 -9.40 -11.52 0.60
N ILE A 384 -8.91 -10.31 0.30
CA ILE A 384 -8.69 -9.81 -1.06
C ILE A 384 -7.38 -9.04 -1.07
N GLN A 385 -6.29 -9.71 -1.41
CA GLN A 385 -4.98 -9.05 -1.57
C GLN A 385 -4.82 -8.42 -2.95
N ARG A 386 -5.36 -9.08 -3.99
CA ARG A 386 -5.28 -8.66 -5.39
C ARG A 386 -6.56 -9.06 -6.11
N LEU A 387 -6.98 -8.23 -7.07
CA LEU A 387 -8.18 -8.44 -7.89
C LEU A 387 -7.85 -9.20 -9.20
N THR A 388 -6.94 -10.17 -9.16
CA THR A 388 -6.68 -11.04 -10.32
C THR A 388 -7.53 -12.30 -10.24
N ALA A 389 -7.83 -12.91 -11.40
CA ALA A 389 -8.60 -14.16 -11.42
C ALA A 389 -7.92 -15.28 -10.62
N HIS A 390 -6.61 -15.41 -10.77
CA HIS A 390 -5.78 -16.40 -10.06
C HIS A 390 -5.84 -16.21 -8.54
N ASP A 391 -5.71 -14.98 -8.05
CA ASP A 391 -5.66 -14.70 -6.61
C ASP A 391 -7.04 -14.89 -5.95
N LEU A 392 -8.13 -14.55 -6.67
CA LEU A 392 -9.51 -14.78 -6.21
C LEU A 392 -9.88 -16.27 -6.15
N GLU A 393 -9.19 -17.12 -6.90
CA GLU A 393 -9.38 -18.58 -6.85
C GLU A 393 -8.60 -19.22 -5.71
N GLN A 394 -7.38 -18.75 -5.44
CA GLN A 394 -6.52 -19.30 -4.41
C GLN A 394 -6.87 -18.83 -2.98
N GLN A 395 -7.49 -17.64 -2.83
CA GLN A 395 -7.82 -17.09 -1.53
C GLN A 395 -9.22 -17.54 -1.05
N PRO A 396 -9.32 -18.28 0.08
CA PRO A 396 -10.60 -18.74 0.60
C PRO A 396 -11.48 -17.55 1.03
N GLY A 397 -12.73 -17.51 0.54
CA GLY A 397 -13.70 -16.47 0.88
C GLY A 397 -13.61 -15.18 0.06
N ALA A 398 -12.61 -15.02 -0.80
CA ALA A 398 -12.40 -13.80 -1.60
C ALA A 398 -13.60 -13.44 -2.49
N LYS A 399 -14.19 -14.44 -3.17
CA LYS A 399 -15.36 -14.24 -4.05
C LYS A 399 -16.59 -13.75 -3.30
N VAL A 400 -16.83 -14.28 -2.10
CA VAL A 400 -17.98 -13.89 -1.25
C VAL A 400 -17.77 -12.48 -0.71
N ALA A 401 -16.56 -12.17 -0.23
CA ALA A 401 -16.21 -10.84 0.24
C ALA A 401 -16.37 -9.79 -0.87
N LEU A 402 -15.89 -10.09 -2.09
CA LEU A 402 -16.02 -9.21 -3.24
C LEU A 402 -17.49 -8.93 -3.60
N ALA A 403 -18.33 -9.97 -3.65
CA ALA A 403 -19.75 -9.83 -3.92
C ALA A 403 -20.47 -8.95 -2.87
N ALA A 404 -20.16 -9.15 -1.58
CA ALA A 404 -20.72 -8.35 -0.50
C ALA A 404 -20.29 -6.87 -0.58
N ILE A 405 -19.01 -6.60 -0.86
CA ILE A 405 -18.47 -5.25 -1.04
C ILE A 405 -19.17 -4.55 -2.21
N LEU A 406 -19.31 -5.22 -3.36
CA LEU A 406 -19.99 -4.67 -4.53
C LEU A 406 -21.45 -4.32 -4.23
N LEU A 407 -22.17 -5.20 -3.53
CA LEU A 407 -23.56 -4.92 -3.12
C LEU A 407 -23.65 -3.67 -2.25
N VAL A 408 -22.78 -3.54 -1.23
CA VAL A 408 -22.74 -2.37 -0.34
C VAL A 408 -22.40 -1.10 -1.13
N LEU A 409 -21.41 -1.16 -2.02
CA LEU A 409 -21.04 -0.02 -2.87
C LEU A 409 -22.20 0.40 -3.80
N CYS A 410 -22.92 -0.54 -4.39
CA CYS A 410 -24.11 -0.23 -5.20
C CYS A 410 -25.18 0.50 -4.39
N LEU A 411 -25.45 0.07 -3.16
CA LEU A 411 -26.40 0.75 -2.27
C LEU A 411 -25.94 2.16 -1.91
N ILE A 412 -24.64 2.34 -1.61
CA ILE A 412 -24.04 3.65 -1.34
C ILE A 412 -24.19 4.57 -2.55
N VAL A 413 -23.83 4.10 -3.75
CA VAL A 413 -23.91 4.87 -4.99
C VAL A 413 -25.35 5.27 -5.29
N ALA A 414 -26.31 4.34 -5.18
CA ALA A 414 -27.73 4.63 -5.37
C ALA A 414 -28.22 5.71 -4.40
N GLN A 415 -27.82 5.62 -3.12
CA GLN A 415 -28.15 6.62 -2.11
C GLN A 415 -27.55 8.00 -2.43
N GLN A 416 -26.28 8.07 -2.85
CA GLN A 416 -25.64 9.34 -3.21
C GLN A 416 -26.28 9.94 -4.48
N ILE A 417 -26.60 9.13 -5.49
CA ILE A 417 -27.31 9.57 -6.71
C ILE A 417 -28.65 10.20 -6.34
N TYR A 418 -29.44 9.54 -5.50
CA TYR A 418 -30.71 10.08 -5.01
C TYR A 418 -30.50 11.39 -4.24
N GLY A 419 -29.45 11.48 -3.43
CA GLY A 419 -29.11 12.71 -2.72
C GLY A 419 -28.79 13.89 -3.65
N PHE A 420 -27.96 13.67 -4.68
CA PHE A 420 -27.65 14.71 -5.67
C PHE A 420 -28.84 15.07 -6.54
N TRP A 421 -29.73 14.12 -6.81
CA TRP A 421 -31.00 14.38 -7.49
C TRP A 421 -31.88 15.32 -6.66
N LEU A 422 -32.05 15.05 -5.36
CA LEU A 422 -32.82 15.92 -4.46
C LEU A 422 -32.29 17.36 -4.41
N GLU A 423 -30.97 17.53 -4.44
CA GLU A 423 -30.33 18.85 -4.41
C GLU A 423 -30.25 19.54 -5.79
N GLY A 424 -30.73 18.88 -6.85
CA GLY A 424 -30.69 19.42 -8.22
C GLY A 424 -29.30 19.52 -8.83
N ARG A 425 -28.35 18.67 -8.39
CA ARG A 425 -26.95 18.69 -8.83
C ARG A 425 -26.53 17.45 -9.61
N LEU A 426 -27.40 16.45 -9.75
CA LEU A 426 -27.09 15.15 -10.34
C LEU A 426 -26.40 15.26 -11.71
N LEU A 427 -26.96 16.04 -12.64
CA LEU A 427 -26.41 16.19 -13.99
C LEU A 427 -24.95 16.69 -14.00
N ARG A 428 -24.61 17.65 -13.12
CA ARG A 428 -23.24 18.18 -13.02
C ARG A 428 -22.26 17.13 -12.52
N TYR A 429 -22.69 16.29 -11.58
CA TYR A 429 -21.85 15.20 -11.07
C TYR A 429 -21.78 14.03 -12.06
N LEU A 430 -22.86 13.71 -12.79
CA LEU A 430 -22.79 12.73 -13.88
C LEU A 430 -21.80 13.18 -14.96
N ALA A 431 -21.77 14.47 -15.30
CA ALA A 431 -20.76 15.02 -16.20
C ALA A 431 -19.33 14.90 -15.64
N LEU A 432 -19.13 15.21 -14.34
CA LEU A 432 -17.83 15.05 -13.68
C LEU A 432 -17.36 13.58 -13.65
N TYR A 433 -18.24 12.65 -13.30
CA TYR A 433 -17.92 11.23 -13.30
C TYR A 433 -17.74 10.67 -14.71
N GLY A 434 -18.46 11.19 -15.70
CA GLY A 434 -18.21 10.92 -17.11
C GLY A 434 -16.81 11.36 -17.53
N LEU A 435 -16.35 12.54 -17.09
CA LEU A 435 -14.98 13.01 -17.31
C LEU A 435 -13.94 12.08 -16.66
N PHE A 436 -14.16 11.66 -15.41
CA PHE A 436 -13.27 10.71 -14.74
C PHE A 436 -13.20 9.37 -15.46
N LEU A 437 -14.35 8.80 -15.85
CA LEU A 437 -14.42 7.56 -16.61
C LEU A 437 -13.75 7.70 -17.99
N GLY A 438 -13.92 8.83 -18.67
CA GLY A 438 -13.22 9.14 -19.91
C GLY A 438 -11.70 9.18 -19.73
N GLY A 439 -11.22 9.82 -18.65
CA GLY A 439 -9.80 9.82 -18.29
C GLY A 439 -9.25 8.42 -18.01
N ILE A 440 -9.99 7.59 -17.27
CA ILE A 440 -9.63 6.19 -17.03
C ILE A 440 -9.62 5.40 -18.35
N ALA A 441 -10.61 5.59 -19.22
CA ALA A 441 -10.64 4.94 -20.52
C ALA A 441 -9.43 5.32 -21.39
N ILE A 442 -9.00 6.59 -21.36
CA ILE A 442 -7.76 7.03 -22.00
C ILE A 442 -6.56 6.30 -21.40
N CYS A 443 -6.45 6.24 -20.07
CA CYS A 443 -5.37 5.52 -19.38
C CYS A 443 -5.30 4.04 -19.78
N LEU A 444 -6.46 3.37 -19.94
CA LEU A 444 -6.55 1.95 -20.29
C LEU A 444 -6.10 1.65 -21.74
N VAL A 445 -6.10 2.64 -22.64
CA VAL A 445 -5.72 2.45 -24.05
C VAL A 445 -4.29 2.89 -24.35
N VAL A 446 -3.54 3.42 -23.37
CA VAL A 446 -2.15 3.83 -23.58
C VAL A 446 -1.26 2.59 -23.75
N PRO A 447 -0.58 2.43 -24.90
CA PRO A 447 0.23 1.23 -25.14
C PRO A 447 1.45 1.18 -24.21
N GLY A 448 1.77 -0.02 -23.73
CA GLY A 448 2.96 -0.27 -22.89
C GLY A 448 2.84 0.15 -21.43
N LEU A 449 1.65 0.60 -21.00
CA LEU A 449 1.34 0.94 -19.61
C LEU A 449 0.11 0.16 -19.15
N ASP A 450 0.15 -0.24 -17.89
CA ASP A 450 -0.94 -0.89 -17.20
C ASP A 450 -1.59 0.07 -16.21
N PHE A 451 -2.91 0.02 -16.14
CA PHE A 451 -3.69 0.82 -15.21
C PHE A 451 -3.70 0.17 -13.81
N ARG A 452 -3.16 0.88 -12.82
CA ARG A 452 -3.24 0.50 -11.41
C ARG A 452 -3.99 1.56 -10.62
N LEU A 453 -5.16 1.19 -10.12
CA LEU A 453 -5.95 2.07 -9.27
C LEU A 453 -5.53 1.92 -7.81
N HIS A 454 -4.68 2.82 -7.34
CA HIS A 454 -4.35 2.93 -5.92
C HIS A 454 -5.54 3.46 -5.11
N HIS A 455 -5.66 3.06 -3.84
CA HIS A 455 -6.78 3.46 -2.98
C HIS A 455 -6.84 4.98 -2.73
N TYR A 456 -5.71 5.68 -2.75
CA TYR A 456 -5.71 7.14 -2.64
C TYR A 456 -6.33 7.81 -3.88
N VAL A 457 -6.15 7.23 -5.07
CA VAL A 457 -6.73 7.70 -6.34
C VAL A 457 -8.22 7.42 -6.34
N LEU A 458 -8.61 6.21 -5.93
CA LEU A 458 -10.00 5.84 -5.71
C LEU A 458 -10.69 6.85 -4.77
N ALA A 459 -10.02 7.23 -3.67
CA ALA A 459 -10.52 8.25 -2.76
C ALA A 459 -10.72 9.60 -3.45
N LEU A 460 -9.76 10.09 -4.23
CA LEU A 460 -9.88 11.35 -4.97
C LEU A 460 -11.04 11.34 -5.98
N LEU A 461 -11.27 10.21 -6.66
CA LEU A 461 -12.36 10.05 -7.62
C LEU A 461 -13.74 10.01 -6.92
N LEU A 462 -13.83 9.38 -5.75
CA LEU A 462 -15.10 9.20 -5.04
C LEU A 462 -15.46 10.34 -4.09
N LEU A 463 -14.49 11.10 -3.59
CA LEU A 463 -14.72 12.20 -2.63
C LEU A 463 -15.73 13.26 -3.10
N PRO A 464 -15.74 13.72 -4.37
CA PRO A 464 -16.76 14.63 -4.86
C PRO A 464 -18.19 14.12 -4.62
N GLY A 465 -18.40 12.82 -4.76
CA GLY A 465 -19.68 12.12 -4.57
C GLY A 465 -20.20 12.15 -3.13
N THR A 466 -19.39 12.60 -2.16
CA THR A 466 -19.78 12.75 -0.75
C THR A 466 -20.02 14.21 -0.35
N GLY A 467 -20.05 15.14 -1.32
CA GLY A 467 -20.21 16.59 -1.11
C GLY A 467 -21.62 17.05 -0.71
N MET A 468 -22.28 16.33 0.21
CA MET A 468 -23.63 16.57 0.74
C MET A 468 -23.61 16.55 2.27
N GLN A 469 -24.49 17.31 2.91
CA GLN A 469 -24.58 17.34 4.38
C GLN A 469 -25.58 16.30 4.89
N THR A 470 -25.23 15.02 4.73
CA THR A 470 -25.96 13.87 5.30
C THR A 470 -25.03 13.07 6.23
N ARG A 471 -25.58 12.32 7.18
CA ARG A 471 -24.77 11.49 8.11
C ARG A 471 -23.92 10.45 7.39
N SER A 472 -24.50 9.77 6.41
CA SER A 472 -23.81 8.81 5.55
C SER A 472 -22.71 9.48 4.74
N SER A 473 -22.96 10.64 4.14
CA SER A 473 -21.93 11.37 3.38
C SER A 473 -20.81 11.86 4.29
N LEU A 474 -21.09 12.25 5.55
CA LEU A 474 -20.04 12.54 6.54
C LEU A 474 -19.14 11.31 6.79
N LEU A 475 -19.74 10.14 6.99
CA LEU A 475 -19.01 8.89 7.19
C LEU A 475 -18.16 8.51 5.97
N TYR A 476 -18.76 8.50 4.77
CA TYR A 476 -18.07 8.15 3.53
C TYR A 476 -16.97 9.15 3.20
N GLN A 477 -17.22 10.45 3.41
CA GLN A 477 -16.21 11.49 3.20
C GLN A 477 -15.03 11.30 4.15
N GLY A 478 -15.29 11.05 5.44
CA GLY A 478 -14.26 10.70 6.41
C GLY A 478 -13.47 9.49 5.93
N LEU A 479 -14.14 8.38 5.65
CA LEU A 479 -13.51 7.13 5.19
C LEU A 479 -12.57 7.34 3.99
N LEU A 480 -13.04 8.04 2.96
CA LEU A 480 -12.25 8.30 1.76
C LEU A 480 -11.08 9.26 2.03
N LEU A 481 -11.25 10.28 2.89
CA LEU A 481 -10.13 11.13 3.34
C LEU A 481 -9.08 10.31 4.08
N GLY A 482 -9.52 9.34 4.89
CA GLY A 482 -8.65 8.38 5.56
C GLY A 482 -7.86 7.53 4.58
N LEU A 483 -8.52 6.91 3.60
CA LEU A 483 -7.85 6.13 2.55
C LEU A 483 -6.86 6.97 1.73
N PHE A 484 -7.21 8.22 1.43
CA PHE A 484 -6.29 9.16 0.80
C PHE A 484 -5.05 9.40 1.64
N VAL A 485 -5.22 9.68 2.94
CA VAL A 485 -4.09 9.90 3.86
C VAL A 485 -3.26 8.63 4.02
N ASN A 486 -3.88 7.47 4.23
CA ASN A 486 -3.16 6.19 4.33
C ASN A 486 -2.28 5.94 3.10
N GLY A 487 -2.87 6.02 1.89
CA GLY A 487 -2.14 5.74 0.66
C GLY A 487 -0.98 6.70 0.44
N ILE A 488 -1.20 8.01 0.59
CA ILE A 488 -0.13 9.00 0.37
C ILE A 488 0.93 8.96 1.48
N ALA A 489 0.53 8.85 2.75
CA ALA A 489 1.47 8.87 3.86
C ALA A 489 2.42 7.65 3.84
N ARG A 490 1.91 6.46 3.47
CA ARG A 490 2.70 5.21 3.39
C ARG A 490 3.43 5.03 2.07
N TRP A 491 2.77 5.24 0.94
CA TRP A 491 3.29 4.91 -0.40
C TRP A 491 3.69 6.14 -1.23
N GLY A 492 3.19 7.33 -0.90
CA GLY A 492 3.39 8.53 -1.70
C GLY A 492 2.43 8.61 -2.89
N PHE A 493 2.73 9.53 -3.82
CA PHE A 493 1.94 9.75 -5.04
C PHE A 493 2.38 8.80 -6.16
N ASP A 494 2.16 7.50 -5.96
CA ASP A 494 2.54 6.48 -6.94
C ASP A 494 1.72 6.58 -8.23
N SER A 495 2.31 6.22 -9.37
CA SER A 495 1.67 6.42 -10.68
C SER A 495 0.42 5.54 -10.84
N ILE A 496 -0.62 6.11 -11.45
CA ILE A 496 -1.83 5.38 -11.91
C ILE A 496 -1.52 4.54 -13.16
N LEU A 497 -0.54 4.97 -13.94
CA LEU A 497 -0.04 4.27 -15.13
C LEU A 497 1.35 3.74 -14.83
N GLN A 498 1.46 2.42 -14.64
CA GLN A 498 2.72 1.76 -14.32
C GLN A 498 3.15 0.91 -15.51
N THR A 499 4.46 0.71 -15.68
CA THR A 499 4.92 -0.26 -16.68
C THR A 499 4.64 -1.68 -16.19
N PRO A 500 4.47 -2.66 -17.09
CA PRO A 500 4.37 -4.07 -16.71
C PRO A 500 5.54 -4.53 -15.82
N ALA A 501 6.75 -4.00 -16.09
CA ALA A 501 7.93 -4.26 -15.29
C ALA A 501 7.84 -3.72 -13.85
N ALA A 502 7.30 -2.51 -13.66
CA ALA A 502 7.11 -1.92 -12.34
C ALA A 502 6.03 -2.66 -11.52
N LEU A 503 4.95 -3.11 -12.17
CA LEU A 503 3.88 -3.88 -11.52
C LEU A 503 4.32 -5.26 -11.07
N ARG A 504 5.12 -5.92 -11.91
CA ARG A 504 5.65 -7.25 -11.63
C ARG A 504 6.46 -7.26 -10.33
N GLY A 505 7.26 -6.22 -10.09
CA GLY A 505 8.14 -6.13 -8.94
C GLY A 505 9.07 -7.34 -8.86
N ASP A 506 8.79 -8.25 -7.94
CA ASP A 506 9.52 -9.50 -7.76
C ASP A 506 8.82 -10.78 -8.22
N GLY A 507 7.72 -10.62 -8.96
CA GLY A 507 7.00 -11.70 -9.61
C GLY A 507 7.76 -12.30 -10.81
N SER A 508 7.13 -13.32 -11.40
CA SER A 508 7.62 -13.99 -12.61
C SER A 508 7.74 -13.01 -13.77
N LEU A 509 8.82 -13.10 -14.55
CA LEU A 509 9.01 -12.32 -15.77
C LEU A 509 8.12 -12.82 -16.92
N GLU A 510 7.55 -14.03 -16.79
CA GLU A 510 6.91 -14.79 -17.86
C GLU A 510 7.87 -14.95 -19.06
N SER A 511 9.15 -15.11 -18.72
CA SER A 511 10.23 -15.23 -19.69
C SER A 511 10.35 -16.64 -20.25
N MET A 512 11.10 -16.77 -21.35
CA MET A 512 11.51 -18.08 -21.84
C MET A 512 12.30 -18.83 -20.76
N ILE A 513 11.91 -20.08 -20.51
CA ILE A 513 12.59 -20.99 -19.60
C ILE A 513 13.40 -22.04 -20.38
N PRO A 514 14.59 -22.44 -19.90
CA PRO A 514 15.37 -23.50 -20.54
C PRO A 514 14.63 -24.84 -20.57
N SER A 515 14.61 -25.50 -21.73
CA SER A 515 14.23 -26.91 -21.82
C SER A 515 15.44 -27.78 -21.44
N VAL A 516 15.32 -28.55 -20.37
CA VAL A 516 16.41 -29.34 -19.79
C VAL A 516 16.24 -30.80 -20.19
N GLU A 517 17.12 -31.27 -21.07
CA GLU A 517 17.19 -32.68 -21.48
C GLU A 517 17.62 -33.59 -20.32
N PRO A 518 17.32 -34.90 -20.37
CA PRO A 518 17.78 -35.85 -19.38
C PRO A 518 19.30 -35.80 -19.20
N PRO A 519 19.81 -35.70 -17.95
CA PRO A 519 21.24 -35.59 -17.71
C PRO A 519 21.97 -36.92 -17.84
N LEU A 520 23.27 -36.83 -18.10
CA LEU A 520 24.18 -37.96 -17.95
C LEU A 520 24.62 -38.05 -16.49
N ILE A 521 24.27 -39.15 -15.81
CA ILE A 521 24.68 -39.41 -14.43
C ILE A 521 25.80 -40.43 -14.45
N SER A 522 26.91 -40.12 -13.78
CA SER A 522 28.01 -41.06 -13.62
C SER A 522 28.49 -41.12 -12.17
N SER A 523 28.66 -42.34 -11.66
CA SER A 523 29.25 -42.60 -10.35
C SER A 523 30.73 -42.93 -10.57
N ALA A 524 31.63 -42.00 -10.21
CA ALA A 524 33.06 -42.23 -10.35
C ALA A 524 33.54 -43.18 -9.24
N ALA A 525 34.48 -44.08 -9.58
CA ALA A 525 35.10 -45.01 -8.64
C ALA A 525 35.84 -44.31 -7.47
N ASN A 526 36.10 -43.01 -7.58
CA ASN A 526 36.81 -42.18 -6.59
C ASN A 526 35.89 -41.58 -5.51
N GLY A 527 34.68 -42.12 -5.30
CA GLY A 527 33.77 -41.67 -4.24
C GLY A 527 33.01 -40.37 -4.55
N SER A 528 32.97 -39.93 -5.81
CA SER A 528 32.18 -38.78 -6.27
C SER A 528 31.18 -39.20 -7.33
N SER A 529 29.95 -38.71 -7.24
CA SER A 529 28.96 -38.82 -8.30
C SER A 529 28.82 -37.50 -9.03
N THR A 530 28.58 -37.55 -10.34
CA THR A 530 28.41 -36.38 -11.18
C THR A 530 27.11 -36.45 -11.97
N ILE A 531 26.52 -35.29 -12.22
CA ILE A 531 25.36 -35.10 -13.08
C ILE A 531 25.70 -34.02 -14.11
N SER A 532 25.61 -34.37 -15.38
CA SER A 532 26.01 -33.50 -16.50
C SER A 532 24.81 -33.18 -17.39
N PHE A 533 24.63 -31.89 -17.65
CA PHE A 533 23.57 -31.36 -18.50
C PHE A 533 24.17 -30.72 -19.75
N SER A 534 23.54 -30.97 -20.90
CA SER A 534 23.78 -30.18 -22.10
C SER A 534 22.96 -28.90 -22.00
N LEU A 535 23.61 -27.75 -22.10
CA LEU A 535 22.96 -26.47 -21.87
C LEU A 535 22.25 -25.98 -23.15
N PRO A 536 20.93 -25.73 -23.11
CA PRO A 536 20.20 -25.26 -24.28
C PRO A 536 20.58 -23.82 -24.61
N VAL A 537 20.58 -23.47 -25.90
CA VAL A 537 20.85 -22.11 -26.38
C VAL A 537 19.60 -21.58 -27.05
N ALA A 538 19.26 -20.33 -26.77
CA ALA A 538 18.16 -19.61 -27.41
C ALA A 538 18.65 -18.29 -28.02
N ALA A 539 18.02 -17.85 -29.10
CA ALA A 539 18.36 -16.59 -29.74
C ALA A 539 18.04 -15.40 -28.81
N GLY A 540 18.95 -14.43 -28.73
CA GLY A 540 18.78 -13.23 -27.90
C GLY A 540 18.93 -13.45 -26.39
N ILE A 541 19.54 -14.57 -26.00
CA ILE A 541 19.94 -14.89 -24.63
C ILE A 541 21.47 -14.83 -24.52
N ASP A 542 21.96 -14.24 -23.43
CA ASP A 542 23.38 -14.02 -23.20
C ASP A 542 24.06 -15.17 -22.47
N GLY A 543 23.30 -16.01 -21.76
CA GLY A 543 23.87 -17.11 -20.97
C GLY A 543 22.87 -17.96 -20.21
N ILE A 544 23.37 -18.74 -19.27
CA ILE A 544 22.59 -19.57 -18.35
C ILE A 544 23.06 -19.40 -16.91
N SER A 545 22.13 -19.50 -15.97
CA SER A 545 22.37 -19.58 -14.53
C SER A 545 21.73 -20.86 -13.99
N VAL A 546 22.44 -21.56 -13.10
CA VAL A 546 21.96 -22.79 -12.48
C VAL A 546 22.00 -22.64 -10.96
N LEU A 547 20.84 -22.85 -10.35
CA LEU A 547 20.74 -22.98 -8.89
C LEU A 547 20.84 -24.45 -8.51
N VAL A 548 21.61 -24.74 -7.46
CA VAL A 548 21.57 -26.02 -6.74
C VAL A 548 21.18 -25.69 -5.30
N ASN A 549 20.08 -26.28 -4.82
CA ASN A 549 19.52 -26.02 -3.49
C ASN A 549 19.26 -24.52 -3.23
N ASP A 550 18.69 -23.85 -4.21
CA ASP A 550 18.36 -22.42 -4.17
C ASP A 550 19.60 -21.48 -4.09
N VAL A 551 20.80 -21.99 -4.39
CA VAL A 551 22.07 -21.25 -4.46
C VAL A 551 22.61 -21.25 -5.89
N GLU A 552 23.00 -20.10 -6.43
CA GLU A 552 23.62 -20.04 -7.76
C GLU A 552 25.01 -20.68 -7.71
N ARG A 553 25.16 -21.85 -8.36
CA ARG A 553 26.43 -22.60 -8.42
C ARG A 553 27.12 -22.48 -9.76
N TYR A 554 26.41 -22.03 -10.77
CA TYR A 554 26.94 -21.91 -12.11
C TYR A 554 26.32 -20.75 -12.85
N ARG A 555 27.17 -20.01 -13.55
CA ARG A 555 26.79 -18.93 -14.45
C ARG A 555 27.76 -18.94 -15.61
N GLN A 556 27.24 -18.97 -16.83
CA GLN A 556 28.05 -18.91 -18.03
C GLN A 556 27.38 -18.05 -19.09
N PHE A 557 28.15 -17.16 -19.71
CA PHE A 557 27.72 -16.40 -20.88
C PHE A 557 28.08 -17.18 -22.15
N PHE A 558 27.12 -17.27 -23.08
CA PHE A 558 27.28 -17.97 -24.35
C PHE A 558 28.21 -17.16 -25.26
N MET A 559 29.46 -17.64 -25.38
CA MET A 559 30.45 -17.13 -26.34
C MET A 559 30.77 -18.21 -27.38
N ALA A 560 31.29 -17.82 -28.54
CA ALA A 560 31.44 -18.71 -29.72
C ALA A 560 32.21 -20.01 -29.44
N GLU A 561 33.12 -20.00 -28.47
CA GLU A 561 34.04 -21.10 -28.14
C GLU A 561 33.76 -21.74 -26.76
N ALA A 562 32.68 -21.35 -26.08
CA ALA A 562 32.39 -21.82 -24.74
C ALA A 562 31.82 -23.25 -24.75
N ALA A 563 32.36 -24.12 -23.88
CA ALA A 563 31.80 -25.45 -23.64
C ALA A 563 30.36 -25.33 -23.13
N ARG A 564 29.43 -26.09 -23.73
CA ARG A 564 27.97 -25.99 -23.47
C ARG A 564 27.47 -27.08 -22.54
N ASN A 565 28.23 -27.36 -21.50
CA ASN A 565 27.89 -28.37 -20.51
C ASN A 565 28.01 -27.80 -19.10
N PHE A 566 27.06 -28.19 -18.26
CA PHE A 566 27.15 -27.97 -16.83
C PHE A 566 27.31 -29.34 -16.16
N THR A 567 28.37 -29.52 -15.39
CA THR A 567 28.58 -30.72 -14.59
C THR A 567 28.61 -30.34 -13.13
N TRP A 568 27.67 -30.90 -12.36
CA TRP A 568 27.65 -30.80 -10.91
C TRP A 568 28.20 -32.09 -10.31
N ALA A 569 29.05 -31.95 -9.29
CA ALA A 569 29.68 -33.07 -8.60
C ALA A 569 29.33 -33.04 -7.12
N ARG A 570 29.03 -34.21 -6.55
CA ARG A 570 28.79 -34.37 -5.12
C ARG A 570 29.52 -35.61 -4.57
N PRO A 571 29.71 -35.71 -3.25
CA PRO A 571 30.14 -36.97 -2.62
C PRO A 571 29.15 -38.09 -2.95
N ALA A 572 29.63 -39.26 -3.34
CA ALA A 572 28.77 -40.38 -3.72
C ALA A 572 27.89 -40.89 -2.56
N GLU A 573 28.34 -40.70 -1.32
CA GLU A 573 27.62 -41.08 -0.10
C GLU A 573 26.67 -39.99 0.42
N LEU A 574 26.50 -38.86 -0.30
CA LEU A 574 25.60 -37.79 0.14
C LEU A 574 24.15 -38.29 0.21
N ALA A 575 23.63 -38.44 1.42
CA ALA A 575 22.28 -38.95 1.69
C ALA A 575 21.17 -37.90 1.54
N LEU A 576 21.46 -36.74 0.95
CA LEU A 576 20.53 -35.62 0.78
C LEU A 576 20.17 -35.44 -0.71
N PRO A 577 18.90 -35.12 -1.04
CA PRO A 577 18.54 -34.74 -2.39
C PRO A 577 19.14 -33.38 -2.75
N GLU A 578 19.38 -33.12 -4.04
CA GLU A 578 19.76 -31.79 -4.53
C GLU A 578 18.73 -31.30 -5.55
N TYR A 579 18.33 -30.04 -5.41
CA TYR A 579 17.31 -29.41 -6.25
C TYR A 579 17.96 -28.47 -7.25
N LEU A 580 17.87 -28.81 -8.53
CA LEU A 580 18.48 -28.05 -9.62
C LEU A 580 17.43 -27.24 -10.37
N ARG A 581 17.74 -25.98 -10.66
CA ARG A 581 16.91 -25.09 -11.48
C ARG A 581 17.76 -24.34 -12.49
N PHE A 582 17.20 -24.12 -13.66
CA PHE A 582 17.90 -23.47 -14.77
C PHE A 582 17.16 -22.21 -15.16
N ALA A 583 17.89 -21.11 -15.38
CA ALA A 583 17.35 -19.88 -15.95
C ALA A 583 18.26 -19.40 -17.06
N TYR A 584 17.67 -18.79 -18.09
CA TYR A 584 18.43 -18.00 -19.03
C TYR A 584 18.90 -16.69 -18.39
N MET A 585 20.01 -16.16 -18.89
CA MET A 585 20.58 -14.88 -18.48
C MET A 585 20.44 -13.87 -19.61
N LYS A 586 20.05 -12.65 -19.28
CA LYS A 586 20.01 -11.52 -20.22
C LYS A 586 20.36 -10.23 -19.51
N ASP A 587 21.21 -9.40 -20.13
CA ASP A 587 21.67 -8.12 -19.59
C ASP A 587 22.25 -8.24 -18.16
N GLY A 588 22.94 -9.36 -17.89
CA GLY A 588 23.53 -9.64 -16.58
C GLY A 588 22.55 -10.11 -15.49
N MET A 589 21.26 -10.25 -15.79
CA MET A 589 20.24 -10.72 -14.85
C MET A 589 19.71 -12.11 -15.23
N ALA A 590 19.39 -12.93 -14.21
CA ALA A 590 18.69 -14.19 -14.43
C ALA A 590 17.21 -13.92 -14.71
N LEU A 591 16.68 -14.62 -15.71
CA LEU A 591 15.28 -14.60 -16.07
C LEU A 591 14.45 -15.46 -15.10
N ASP A 592 13.44 -16.18 -15.57
CA ASP A 592 12.70 -17.13 -14.74
C ASP A 592 13.40 -18.49 -14.70
N TYR A 593 13.38 -19.08 -13.51
CA TYR A 593 13.92 -20.42 -13.28
C TYR A 593 12.86 -21.46 -13.60
N THR A 594 13.31 -22.61 -14.12
CA THR A 594 12.47 -23.81 -14.20
C THR A 594 11.98 -24.22 -12.81
N LYS A 595 10.94 -25.07 -12.79
CA LYS A 595 10.65 -25.89 -11.60
C LYS A 595 11.89 -26.71 -11.21
N ALA A 596 11.96 -27.13 -9.95
CA ALA A 596 13.05 -27.95 -9.47
C ALA A 596 13.05 -29.31 -10.16
N GLY A 597 14.20 -29.68 -10.73
CA GLY A 597 14.56 -31.07 -10.93
C GLY A 597 15.28 -31.60 -9.69
N THR A 598 15.01 -32.85 -9.33
CA THR A 598 15.52 -33.47 -8.11
C THR A 598 16.54 -34.53 -8.46
N TRP A 599 17.78 -34.36 -7.97
CA TRP A 599 18.79 -35.41 -7.95
C TRP A 599 18.78 -36.11 -6.58
N PHE A 600 18.06 -37.22 -6.50
CA PHE A 600 17.83 -37.97 -5.27
C PHE A 600 19.10 -38.61 -4.72
N ALA A 601 19.14 -38.87 -3.40
CA ALA A 601 20.25 -39.55 -2.73
C ALA A 601 20.60 -40.91 -3.36
N ASN A 602 19.63 -41.65 -3.89
CA ASN A 602 19.84 -42.92 -4.60
C ASN A 602 20.48 -42.77 -6.00
N GLY A 603 20.83 -41.55 -6.41
CA GLY A 603 21.45 -41.24 -7.70
C GLY A 603 20.47 -41.06 -8.85
N SER A 604 19.17 -41.27 -8.65
CA SER A 604 18.14 -41.05 -9.68
C SER A 604 17.82 -39.57 -9.88
N TRP A 605 17.37 -39.22 -11.07
CA TRP A 605 16.95 -37.86 -11.45
C TRP A 605 15.48 -37.85 -11.84
N ASN A 606 14.75 -36.83 -11.42
CA ASN A 606 13.40 -36.55 -11.90
C ASN A 606 13.20 -35.05 -12.10
N MET A 607 12.59 -34.66 -13.22
CA MET A 607 12.16 -33.28 -13.47
C MET A 607 10.65 -33.20 -13.25
N ILE A 608 10.21 -32.21 -12.47
CA ILE A 608 8.79 -31.87 -12.42
C ILE A 608 8.48 -31.13 -13.73
N GLU A 609 7.85 -31.82 -14.68
CA GLU A 609 7.43 -31.20 -15.94
C GLU A 609 6.48 -30.00 -15.67
N PRO A 610 6.51 -28.96 -16.51
CA PRO A 610 5.47 -27.95 -16.51
C PRO A 610 4.14 -28.64 -16.86
N GLN A 611 3.11 -28.45 -16.03
CA GLN A 611 1.73 -28.70 -16.46
C GLN A 611 1.25 -27.53 -17.30
#